data_AF-A0A2I6QNF1-F1
#
_entry.id   AF-A0A2I6QNF1-F1
#
_cell.length_a   1.000
_cell.length_b   1.000
_cell.length_c   1.000
_cell.angle_alpha   90.00
_cell.angle_beta   90.00
_cell.angle_gamma   90.00
#
_symmetry.space_group_name_H-M   'P 1'
#
loop_
_entity.id
_entity.type
_entity.pdbx_description
1 polymer ?
#
loop_
_entity_poly.entity_id
_entity_poly.type
_entity_poly.pdbx_seq_one_letter_code
_entity_poly.pdbx_strand_id
1 'polypeptide(L)' 'MIPMKTSSVFKSRWMALLWAAGIIWFAYDTASSQPQGDDNSTNAEQATDATGAPITTDDANRFAEEINSL' A
#
# COMPACT_ATOMS: atom_id res chain seq x y z
N MET A 1 26.46 32.04 20.80
CA MET A 1 25.03 31.70 21.01
C MET A 1 24.22 32.38 19.92
N ILE A 2 23.89 31.66 18.85
CA ILE A 2 23.14 32.23 17.72
C ILE A 2 21.69 32.31 18.17
N PRO A 3 21.08 33.52 18.28
CA PRO A 3 19.70 33.65 18.70
C PRO A 3 18.78 33.09 17.62
N MET A 4 18.38 31.83 17.76
CA MET A 4 17.39 31.22 16.89
C MET A 4 16.02 31.81 17.24
N LYS A 5 15.55 32.74 16.40
CA LYS A 5 14.17 33.25 16.45
C LYS A 5 13.22 32.06 16.34
N THR A 6 12.60 31.68 17.46
CA THR A 6 11.68 30.54 17.58
C THR A 6 10.54 30.58 16.55
N SER A 7 10.13 31.78 16.11
CA SER A 7 9.16 32.01 15.03
C SER A 7 9.55 31.36 13.67
N SER A 8 10.83 31.31 13.33
CA SER A 8 11.31 30.67 12.09
C SER A 8 11.13 29.15 12.11
N VAL A 9 11.30 28.54 13.29
CA VAL A 9 11.12 27.10 13.50
C VAL A 9 9.67 26.70 13.28
N PHE A 10 8.71 27.48 13.80
CA PHE A 10 7.29 27.18 13.60
C PHE A 10 6.87 27.30 12.13
N LYS A 11 7.32 28.33 11.40
CA LYS A 11 7.04 28.45 9.97
C LYS A 11 7.60 27.27 9.16
N SER A 12 8.82 26.85 9.47
CA SER A 12 9.45 25.69 8.84
C SER A 12 8.69 24.39 9.13
N ARG A 13 8.20 24.20 10.36
CA ARG A 13 7.42 23.02 10.76
C ARG A 13 6.04 22.98 10.12
N TRP A 14 5.34 24.12 10.04
CA TRP A 14 4.05 24.19 9.37
C TRP A 14 4.16 23.93 7.86
N MET A 15 5.20 24.45 7.21
CA MET A 15 5.47 24.14 5.80
C MET A 15 5.79 22.66 5.60
N ALA A 16 6.54 22.03 6.52
CA ALA A 16 6.80 20.60 6.47
C ALA A 16 5.52 19.76 6.63
N LEU A 17 4.59 20.17 7.51
CA LEU A 17 3.31 19.49 7.68
C LEU A 17 2.41 19.61 6.44
N LEU A 18 2.32 20.80 5.85
CA LEU A 18 1.57 21.00 4.61
C LEU A 18 2.15 20.20 3.44
N TRP A 19 3.48 20.12 3.37
CA TRP A 19 4.17 19.30 2.37
C TRP A 19 3.91 17.81 2.58
N ALA A 20 4.03 17.32 3.82
CA ALA A 20 3.74 15.93 4.17
C ALA A 20 2.27 15.56 3.88
N ALA A 21 1.32 16.45 4.18
CA ALA A 21 -0.09 16.24 3.87
C ALA A 21 -0.32 16.09 2.36
N GLY A 22 0.36 16.89 1.53
CA GLY A 22 0.33 16.76 0.08
C GLY A 22 0.84 15.41 -0.42
N ILE A 23 1.92 14.90 0.18
CA ILE A 23 2.48 13.58 -0.19
C ILE A 23 1.53 12.45 0.20
N ILE A 24 0.94 12.51 1.40
CA ILE A 24 -0.03 11.50 1.86
C ILE A 24 -1.26 11.49 0.95
N TRP A 25 -1.74 12.67 0.57
CA TRP A 25 -2.87 12.78 -0.36
C TRP A 25 -2.55 12.21 -1.75
N PHE A 26 -1.38 12.55 -2.30
CA PHE A 26 -0.92 12.00 -3.58
C PHE A 26 -0.77 10.47 -3.54
N ALA A 27 -0.23 9.93 -2.45
CA ALA A 27 -0.10 8.49 -2.26
C ALA A 27 -1.47 7.79 -2.19
N TYR A 28 -2.46 8.41 -1.54
CA TYR A 28 -3.83 7.88 -1.48
C TYR A 28 -4.47 7.84 -2.87
N ASP A 29 -4.39 8.93 -3.63
CA ASP A 29 -4.94 9.00 -4.98
C ASP A 29 -4.30 7.93 -5.88
N THR A 30 -2.97 7.82 -5.82
CA THR A 30 -2.22 6.79 -6.56
C THR A 30 -2.60 5.37 -6.14
N ALA A 31 -2.71 5.07 -4.85
CA ALA A 31 -3.07 3.74 -4.36
C ALA A 31 -4.53 3.36 -4.67
N SER A 32 -5.45 4.33 -4.66
CA SER A 32 -6.88 4.10 -4.95
C SER A 32 -7.18 3.74 -6.41
N SER A 33 -6.23 4.01 -7.31
CA SER A 33 -6.33 3.63 -8.72
C SER A 33 -6.03 2.14 -8.98
N GLN A 34 -5.48 1.42 -8.00
CA GLN A 34 -5.30 -0.02 -8.08
C GLN A 34 -6.64 -0.71 -7.77
N PRO A 35 -7.10 -1.68 -8.59
CA PRO A 35 -8.27 -2.47 -8.23
C PRO A 35 -7.99 -3.16 -6.90
N GLN A 36 -8.71 -2.74 -5.88
CA GLN A 36 -8.59 -3.25 -4.53
C GLN A 36 -9.27 -4.62 -4.50
N GLY A 37 -8.54 -5.66 -4.92
CA GLY A 37 -8.82 -6.99 -4.40
C GLY A 37 -8.64 -6.94 -2.88
N ASP A 38 -9.40 -7.76 -2.15
CA ASP A 38 -9.55 -7.72 -0.68
C ASP A 38 -8.23 -7.74 0.14
N ASP A 39 -7.06 -7.91 -0.49
CA ASP A 39 -5.74 -7.87 0.12
C ASP A 39 -5.04 -6.52 -0.01
N ASN A 40 -5.34 -5.62 0.93
CA ASN A 40 -4.56 -4.41 1.13
C ASN A 40 -3.44 -4.66 2.17
N SER A 41 -2.32 -5.27 1.76
CA SER A 41 -1.08 -5.33 2.56
C SER A 41 0.13 -5.79 1.74
N THR A 42 1.18 -4.98 1.67
CA THR A 42 2.48 -5.33 1.06
C THR A 42 3.35 -6.25 1.94
N ASN A 43 2.81 -6.75 3.06
CA ASN A 43 3.36 -7.88 3.82
C ASN A 43 2.47 -9.14 3.68
N ALA A 44 1.61 -9.22 2.66
CA ALA A 44 0.92 -10.46 2.37
C ALA A 44 1.97 -11.48 1.88
N GLU A 45 2.30 -12.44 2.74
CA GLU A 45 3.04 -13.63 2.31
C GLU A 45 2.28 -14.24 1.13
N GLN A 46 3.01 -14.55 0.04
CA GLN A 46 2.42 -15.21 -1.11
C GLN A 46 1.66 -16.44 -0.62
N ALA A 47 0.35 -16.47 -0.84
CA ALA A 47 -0.47 -17.62 -0.47
C ALA A 47 0.17 -18.86 -1.11
N THR A 48 0.53 -19.80 -0.25
CA THR A 48 1.34 -20.95 -0.61
C THR A 48 0.48 -22.19 -0.41
N ASP A 49 0.58 -23.17 -1.32
CA ASP A 49 -0.19 -24.40 -1.23
C ASP A 49 0.28 -25.30 -0.08
N ALA A 50 -0.43 -26.41 0.17
CA ALA A 50 -0.10 -27.37 1.23
C ALA A 50 1.30 -28.01 1.10
N THR A 51 1.97 -27.81 -0.04
CA THR A 51 3.32 -28.33 -0.32
C THR A 51 4.42 -27.26 -0.22
N GLY A 52 4.06 -26.00 0.02
CA GLY A 52 5.03 -24.92 0.12
C GLY A 52 5.33 -24.19 -1.20
N ALA A 53 4.56 -24.44 -2.27
CA ALA A 53 4.71 -23.75 -3.55
C ALA A 53 3.79 -22.51 -3.65
N PRO A 54 4.24 -21.40 -4.25
CA PRO A 54 3.43 -20.19 -4.38
C PRO A 54 2.22 -20.46 -5.28
N ILE A 55 1.02 -20.08 -4.82
CA ILE A 55 -0.22 -20.23 -5.58
C ILE A 55 -0.19 -19.24 -6.76
N THR A 56 -0.29 -19.78 -7.97
CA THR A 56 -0.28 -19.01 -9.20
C THR A 56 -1.70 -18.76 -9.71
N THR A 57 -1.85 -17.79 -10.61
CA THR A 57 -3.13 -17.51 -11.28
C THR A 57 -3.65 -18.70 -12.10
N ASP A 58 -2.75 -19.57 -12.57
CA ASP A 58 -3.12 -20.78 -13.31
C ASP A 58 -3.78 -21.83 -12.39
N ASP A 59 -3.36 -21.88 -11.12
CA ASP A 59 -3.97 -22.76 -10.12
C ASP A 59 -5.40 -22.32 -9.77
N ALA A 60 -5.62 -21.00 -9.69
CA ALA A 60 -6.95 -20.43 -9.45
C ALA A 60 -7.93 -20.72 -10.61
N ASN A 61 -7.45 -20.63 -11.86
CA ASN A 61 -8.26 -20.93 -13.04
C ASN A 61 -8.62 -22.42 -13.13
N ARG A 62 -7.66 -23.31 -12.84
CA ARG A 62 -7.90 -24.75 -12.77
C ARG A 62 -8.94 -25.13 -11.72
N PHE A 63 -8.84 -24.54 -10.53
CA PHE A 63 -9.83 -24.74 -9.49
C PHE A 63 -11.24 -24.27 -9.91
N ALA A 64 -11.32 -23.12 -10.58
CA ALA A 64 -12.60 -22.62 -11.09
C ALA A 64 -13.20 -23.54 -12.17
N GLU A 65 -12.39 -24.10 -13.04
CA GLU A 65 -12.82 -25.09 -14.04
C GLU A 65 -13.30 -26.40 -13.38
N GLU A 66 -12.58 -26.91 -12.39
CA GLU A 66 -12.96 -28.11 -11.65
C GLU A 66 -14.31 -27.95 -10.94
N ILE A 67 -14.54 -26.81 -10.26
CA ILE A 67 -15.83 -26.53 -9.63
C ILE A 67 -16.98 -26.48 -10.63
N ASN A 68 -16.75 -25.88 -11.80
CA ASN A 68 -17.79 -25.80 -12.84
C ASN A 68 -18.08 -27.14 -13.52
N SER A 69 -17.21 -28.14 -13.34
CA SER A 69 -17.35 -29.49 -13.91
C SER A 69 -17.96 -30.54 -12.97
N LEU A 70 -18.23 -30.17 -11.71
CA LEU A 70 -18.95 -30.98 -10.70
C LEU A 70 -20.48 -30.87 -10.86
#